data_AF-A0A8X6LSV3-F1
#
_entry.id   AF-A0A8X6LSV3-F1
#
_cell.length_a   1.000
_cell.length_b   1.000
_cell.length_c   1.000
_cell.angle_alpha   90.00
_cell.angle_beta   90.00
_cell.angle_gamma   90.00
#
_symmetry.space_group_name_H-M   'P 1'
#
loop_
_entity.id
_entity.type
_entity.pdbx_description
1 polymer ?
#
loop_
_entity_poly.entity_id
_entity_poly.type
_entity_poly.pdbx_seq_one_letter_code
_entity_poly.pdbx_strand_id
1 'polypeptide(L)'
;MVVETRVRDLVDEYPPTAENYNKCIDSLRVRFDRELLIEFYVRELLSLVPRMSQIPDLKGEITHRYDQLEPQLRSFEFIGMTSDKYAAMLLLLVESCIPENILRIWLRNPPGPTAEESYSQKLTQLLKFLKLEVED
;
A
#
# COMPACT_ATOMS: atom_id res chain seq x y z
N MET A 1 -22.26 -9.30 4.80
CA MET A 1 -22.73 -8.69 3.53
C MET A 1 -22.41 -7.22 3.59
N VAL A 2 -21.50 -6.71 2.75
CA VAL A 2 -21.15 -5.29 2.75
C VAL A 2 -22.30 -4.51 2.12
N VAL A 3 -22.74 -3.47 2.82
CA VAL A 3 -23.88 -2.61 2.52
C VAL A 3 -23.50 -1.69 1.35
N GLU A 4 -24.37 -1.61 0.33
CA GLU A 4 -24.45 -0.55 -0.70
C GLU A 4 -23.11 0.10 -1.13
N THR A 5 -22.26 -0.66 -1.82
CA THR A 5 -21.08 -0.08 -2.46
C THR A 5 -21.43 0.41 -3.86
N ARG A 6 -20.82 1.53 -4.29
CA ARG A 6 -20.98 2.06 -5.66
C ARG A 6 -20.65 1.05 -6.76
N VAL A 7 -19.83 0.05 -6.44
CA VAL A 7 -19.52 -1.09 -7.32
C VAL A 7 -20.74 -2.00 -7.49
N ARG A 8 -21.46 -2.29 -6.40
CA ARG A 8 -22.69 -3.09 -6.44
C ARG A 8 -23.77 -2.39 -7.27
N ASP A 9 -23.99 -1.10 -7.04
CA ASP A 9 -24.99 -0.33 -7.82
C ASP A 9 -24.70 -0.42 -9.33
N LEU A 10 -23.43 -0.29 -9.72
CA LEU A 10 -23.03 -0.42 -11.12
C LEU A 10 -23.20 -1.84 -11.66
N VAL A 11 -22.99 -2.88 -10.87
CA VAL A 11 -23.21 -4.26 -11.31
C VAL A 11 -24.70 -4.55 -11.46
N ASP A 12 -25.52 -4.03 -10.55
CA ASP A 12 -26.98 -4.21 -10.54
C ASP A 12 -27.69 -3.47 -11.69
N GLU A 13 -27.05 -2.45 -12.29
CA GLU A 13 -27.50 -1.77 -13.51
C GLU A 13 -27.47 -2.70 -14.76
N TYR A 14 -26.67 -3.77 -14.76
CA TYR A 14 -26.56 -4.68 -15.90
C TYR A 14 -27.45 -5.92 -15.71
N PRO A 15 -28.32 -6.24 -16.69
CA PRO A 15 -29.04 -7.51 -16.72
C PRO A 15 -28.07 -8.71 -16.70
N PRO A 16 -28.41 -9.81 -15.99
CA PRO A 16 -27.55 -10.99 -15.87
C PRO A 16 -27.57 -11.86 -17.15
N THR A 17 -27.03 -11.33 -18.24
CA THR A 17 -26.91 -11.99 -19.55
C THR A 17 -25.44 -12.15 -19.95
N ALA A 18 -25.13 -13.22 -20.69
CA ALA A 18 -23.75 -13.55 -21.10
C ALA A 18 -23.02 -12.38 -21.80
N GLU A 19 -23.73 -11.63 -22.64
CA GLU A 19 -23.18 -10.49 -23.39
C GLU A 19 -22.92 -9.25 -22.54
N ASN A 20 -23.65 -9.09 -21.43
CA ASN A 20 -23.55 -7.90 -20.57
C ASN A 20 -22.44 -8.01 -19.55
N TYR A 21 -21.91 -9.21 -19.25
CA TYR A 21 -20.74 -9.35 -18.35
C TYR A 21 -19.53 -8.58 -18.88
N ASN A 22 -19.23 -8.68 -20.17
CA ASN A 22 -18.10 -7.95 -20.77
C ASN A 22 -18.29 -6.43 -20.66
N LYS A 23 -19.51 -5.94 -20.94
CA LYS A 23 -19.85 -4.51 -20.81
C LYS A 23 -19.77 -4.01 -19.37
N CYS A 24 -20.21 -4.83 -18.41
CA CYS A 24 -20.09 -4.53 -16.98
C CYS A 24 -18.62 -4.46 -16.56
N ILE A 25 -17.78 -5.41 -17.01
CA ILE A 25 -16.34 -5.42 -16.74
C ILE A 25 -15.65 -4.21 -17.35
N ASP A 26 -15.96 -3.85 -18.60
CA ASP A 26 -15.40 -2.68 -19.25
C ASP A 26 -15.82 -1.38 -18.55
N SER A 27 -17.07 -1.29 -18.11
CA SER A 27 -17.56 -0.11 -17.38
C SER A 27 -16.95 0.00 -15.99
N LEU A 28 -16.70 -1.14 -15.32
CA LEU A 28 -15.91 -1.20 -14.09
C LEU A 28 -14.48 -0.73 -14.33
N ARG A 29 -13.83 -1.17 -15.41
CA ARG A 29 -12.46 -0.74 -15.76
C ARG A 29 -12.38 0.75 -16.05
N VAL A 30 -13.36 1.31 -16.77
CA VAL A 30 -13.40 2.75 -17.08
C VAL A 30 -13.62 3.58 -15.81
N ARG A 31 -14.53 3.15 -14.91
CA ARG A 31 -14.81 3.91 -13.68
C ARG A 31 -13.76 3.73 -12.60
N PHE A 32 -13.19 2.54 -12.47
CA PHE A 32 -12.17 2.20 -11.48
C PHE A 32 -10.81 1.98 -12.17
N ASP A 33 -10.47 2.92 -13.06
CA ASP A 33 -9.24 2.84 -13.82
C ASP A 33 -8.03 2.75 -12.88
N ARG A 34 -6.97 2.10 -13.37
CA ARG A 34 -5.76 1.85 -12.59
C ARG A 34 -5.15 3.14 -12.07
N GLU A 35 -5.22 4.25 -12.82
CA GLU A 35 -4.67 5.54 -12.39
C GLU A 35 -5.45 6.15 -11.21
N LEU A 36 -6.78 6.02 -11.22
CA LEU A 36 -7.64 6.48 -10.12
C LEU A 36 -7.43 5.63 -8.85
N LEU A 37 -7.24 4.33 -9.01
CA LEU A 37 -6.90 3.45 -7.90
C LEU A 37 -5.56 3.85 -7.29
N ILE A 38 -4.53 4.03 -8.14
CA ILE A 38 -3.20 4.50 -7.71
C ILE A 38 -3.32 5.77 -6.86
N GLU A 39 -4.06 6.77 -7.34
CA GLU A 39 -4.25 8.02 -6.62
C GLU A 39 -4.93 7.81 -5.26
N PHE A 40 -5.99 7.00 -5.21
CA PHE A 40 -6.71 6.68 -3.99
C PHE A 40 -5.79 6.05 -2.93
N TYR A 41 -5.06 5.00 -3.29
CA TYR A 41 -4.18 4.30 -2.33
C TYR A 41 -3.01 5.17 -1.89
N VAL A 42 -2.43 5.98 -2.78
CA VAL A 42 -1.39 6.95 -2.40
C VAL A 42 -1.93 7.97 -1.41
N ARG A 43 -3.16 8.48 -1.61
CA ARG A 43 -3.80 9.40 -0.65
C ARG A 43 -4.11 8.73 0.68
N GLU A 44 -4.56 7.48 0.69
CA GLU A 44 -4.76 6.71 1.91
C GLU A 44 -3.45 6.55 2.69
N LEU A 45 -2.36 6.16 2.02
CA LEU A 45 -1.04 6.04 2.63
C LEU A 45 -0.54 7.38 3.18
N LEU A 46 -0.68 8.47 2.42
CA LEU A 46 -0.35 9.82 2.87
C LEU A 46 -1.17 10.26 4.08
N SER A 47 -2.41 9.79 4.21
CA SER A 47 -3.26 10.09 5.38
C SER A 47 -2.77 9.43 6.67
N LEU A 48 -1.92 8.41 6.56
CA LEU A 48 -1.31 7.75 7.71
C LEU A 48 -0.13 8.56 8.26
N VAL A 49 0.64 9.25 7.40
CA VAL A 49 1.83 10.07 7.73
C VAL A 49 1.63 11.13 8.85
N PRO A 50 0.55 11.94 8.88
CA PRO A 50 0.38 12.95 9.92
C PRO A 50 -0.07 12.39 11.28
N ARG A 51 -0.49 11.12 11.38
CA ARG A 51 -0.97 10.52 12.65
C ARG A 51 0.19 10.04 13.55
N MET A 52 1.43 10.44 13.25
CA MET A 52 2.70 9.88 13.78
C MET A 52 3.13 10.32 15.18
N SER A 53 2.44 11.24 15.84
CA SER A 53 2.96 11.94 17.03
C SER A 53 2.15 11.78 18.32
N GLN A 54 1.16 10.88 18.37
CA GLN A 54 0.17 10.86 19.46
C GLN A 54 0.18 9.60 20.36
N ILE A 55 1.07 8.63 20.18
CA ILE A 55 1.07 7.41 21.00
C ILE A 55 2.32 7.39 21.91
N PRO A 56 2.15 7.34 23.25
CA PRO A 56 3.28 7.38 24.19
C PRO A 56 3.98 6.02 24.42
N ASP A 57 3.44 4.91 23.90
CA ASP A 57 4.01 3.56 24.04
C ASP A 57 4.63 3.08 22.72
N LEU A 58 5.96 2.97 22.69
CA LEU A 58 6.75 2.72 21.50
C LEU A 58 6.47 1.36 20.85
N LYS A 59 6.23 0.29 21.65
CA LYS A 59 6.05 -1.07 21.12
C LYS A 59 4.62 -1.27 20.59
N GLY A 60 3.60 -0.83 21.34
CA GLY A 60 2.22 -0.83 20.87
C GLY A 60 1.99 0.09 19.66
N GLU A 61 2.74 1.18 19.57
CA GLU A 61 2.72 2.06 18.40
C GLU A 61 3.23 1.37 17.14
N ILE A 62 4.34 0.62 17.20
CA ILE A 62 4.93 -0.08 16.04
C ILE A 62 4.00 -1.18 15.50
N THR A 63 3.47 -2.05 16.36
CA THR A 63 2.55 -3.13 15.94
C THR A 63 1.30 -2.53 15.28
N HIS A 64 0.68 -1.54 15.93
CA HIS A 64 -0.49 -0.87 15.36
C HIS A 64 -0.16 -0.09 14.07
N ARG A 65 1.06 0.45 13.92
CA ARG A 65 1.51 1.08 12.66
C ARG A 65 1.63 0.04 11.55
N TYR A 66 2.24 -1.10 11.81
CA TYR A 66 2.39 -2.16 10.82
C TYR A 66 1.04 -2.72 10.39
N ASP A 67 0.13 -2.95 11.34
CA ASP A 67 -1.23 -3.44 11.04
C ASP A 67 -2.01 -2.51 10.11
N GLN A 68 -1.72 -1.19 10.12
CA GLN A 68 -2.31 -0.22 9.18
C GLN A 68 -1.55 -0.13 7.85
N LEU A 69 -0.24 -0.33 7.87
CA LEU A 69 0.64 -0.21 6.71
C LEU A 69 0.57 -1.46 5.81
N GLU A 70 0.54 -2.67 6.41
CA GLU A 70 0.51 -3.96 5.73
C GLU A 70 -0.65 -4.08 4.70
N PRO A 71 -1.92 -3.78 5.04
CA PRO A 71 -3.01 -3.88 4.08
C PRO A 71 -2.89 -2.89 2.92
N GLN A 72 -2.32 -1.71 3.15
CA GLN A 72 -2.07 -0.70 2.11
C GLN A 72 -0.96 -1.17 1.16
N LEU A 73 0.14 -1.68 1.70
CA LEU A 73 1.24 -2.27 0.94
C LEU A 73 0.81 -3.44 0.08
N ARG A 74 -0.02 -4.33 0.63
CA ARG A 74 -0.59 -5.43 -0.11
C ARG A 74 -1.46 -4.93 -1.27
N SER A 75 -2.24 -3.88 -1.05
CA SER A 75 -3.03 -3.25 -2.12
C SER A 75 -2.16 -2.65 -3.22
N PHE A 76 -1.03 -2.02 -2.88
CA PHE A 76 -0.06 -1.52 -3.84
C PHE A 76 0.60 -2.63 -4.67
N GLU A 77 0.87 -3.78 -4.06
CA GLU A 77 1.37 -4.97 -4.76
C GLU A 77 0.33 -5.51 -5.75
N PHE A 78 -0.94 -5.63 -5.34
CA PHE A 78 -2.03 -6.07 -6.22
C PHE A 78 -2.23 -5.16 -7.43
N ILE A 79 -2.03 -3.85 -7.26
CA ILE A 79 -2.16 -2.87 -8.34
C ILE A 79 -0.93 -2.87 -9.24
N GLY A 80 0.17 -3.53 -8.85
CA GLY A 80 1.43 -3.56 -9.59
C GLY A 80 2.19 -2.24 -9.50
N MET A 81 2.01 -1.49 -8.40
CA MET A 81 2.80 -0.29 -8.09
C MET A 81 4.20 -0.64 -7.56
N THR A 82 4.52 -1.92 -7.36
CA THR A 82 5.88 -2.37 -7.00
C THR A 82 6.85 -2.38 -8.19
N SER A 83 6.39 -2.00 -9.40
CA SER A 83 7.26 -1.77 -10.55
C SER A 83 8.26 -0.66 -10.25
N ASP A 84 9.48 -0.78 -10.78
CA ASP A 84 10.58 0.17 -10.57
C ASP A 84 10.22 1.64 -10.82
N LYS A 85 9.22 1.90 -11.67
CA LYS A 85 8.68 3.24 -11.94
C LYS A 85 8.11 3.94 -10.69
N TYR A 86 7.49 3.18 -9.79
CA TYR A 86 6.82 3.71 -8.59
C TYR A 86 7.51 3.27 -7.29
N ALA A 87 8.41 2.29 -7.35
CA ALA A 87 9.11 1.76 -6.19
C ALA A 87 9.88 2.84 -5.40
N ALA A 88 10.49 3.82 -6.08
CA ALA A 88 11.18 4.94 -5.42
C ALA A 88 10.20 5.83 -4.61
N MET A 89 9.03 6.11 -5.16
CA MET A 89 7.99 6.89 -4.48
C MET A 89 7.42 6.11 -3.28
N LEU A 90 7.10 4.83 -3.48
CA LEU A 90 6.60 3.97 -2.40
C LEU A 90 7.61 3.84 -1.27
N LEU A 91 8.90 3.71 -1.58
CA LEU A 91 9.96 3.65 -0.57
C LEU A 91 9.98 4.93 0.28
N LEU A 92 9.96 6.11 -0.35
CA LEU A 92 9.89 7.40 0.38
C LEU A 92 8.62 7.52 1.24
N LEU A 93 7.48 7.07 0.73
CA LEU A 93 6.21 7.11 1.48
C LEU A 93 6.22 6.16 2.67
N VAL A 94 6.73 4.95 2.48
CA VAL A 94 6.84 3.95 3.55
C VAL A 94 7.84 4.40 4.61
N GLU A 95 8.98 4.94 4.23
CA GLU A 95 9.93 5.57 5.17
C GLU A 95 9.27 6.69 5.97
N SER A 96 8.46 7.52 5.33
CA SER A 96 7.68 8.56 6.00
C SER A 96 6.57 8.00 6.92
N CYS A 97 6.16 6.75 6.69
CA CYS A 97 5.13 6.08 7.47
C CYS A 97 5.67 5.33 8.70
N ILE A 98 7.00 5.27 8.89
CA ILE A 98 7.65 4.53 9.95
C ILE A 98 8.18 5.52 11.01
N PRO A 99 8.11 5.21 12.31
CA PRO A 99 8.65 6.09 13.34
C PRO A 99 10.18 6.16 13.28
N GLU A 100 10.74 7.32 13.66
CA GLU A 100 12.16 7.65 13.44
C GLU A 100 13.13 6.67 14.10
N ASN A 101 12.76 6.07 15.23
CA ASN A 101 13.55 5.04 15.90
C ASN A 101 13.76 3.80 15.02
N ILE A 102 12.72 3.34 14.33
CA ILE A 102 12.79 2.18 13.42
C ILE A 102 13.47 2.56 12.11
N LEU A 103 13.21 3.76 11.59
CA LEU A 103 13.90 4.30 10.43
C LEU A 103 15.42 4.37 10.66
N ARG A 104 15.87 4.78 11.85
CA ARG A 104 17.30 4.81 12.20
C ARG A 104 17.92 3.41 12.26
N ILE A 105 17.18 2.39 12.70
CA ILE A 105 17.66 0.99 12.70
C ILE A 105 17.80 0.50 11.26
N TRP A 106 16.80 0.77 10.42
CA TRP A 106 16.84 0.46 8.98
C TRP A 106 18.02 1.14 8.27
N LEU A 107 18.19 2.46 8.45
CA LEU A 107 19.28 3.23 7.84
C LEU A 107 20.67 2.80 8.33
N ARG A 108 20.77 2.21 9.53
CA ARG A 108 22.03 1.72 10.12
C ARG A 108 22.40 0.32 9.61
N ASN A 109 21.43 -0.46 9.15
CA ASN A 109 21.63 -1.69 8.39
C ASN A 109 21.21 -1.45 6.94
N PRO A 110 21.92 -0.59 6.18
CA PRO A 110 21.65 -0.51 4.76
C PRO A 110 21.90 -1.91 4.18
N PRO A 111 20.96 -2.50 3.41
CA PRO A 111 21.33 -3.54 2.48
C PRO A 111 22.51 -2.98 1.68
N GLY A 112 23.64 -3.67 1.71
CA GLY A 112 24.96 -3.12 1.37
C GLY A 112 24.98 -2.40 0.01
N PRO A 113 25.99 -1.53 -0.24
CA PRO A 113 26.06 -0.75 -1.46
C PRO A 113 26.42 -1.68 -2.63
N THR A 114 25.41 -2.29 -3.25
CA THR A 114 25.57 -2.91 -4.56
C THR A 114 24.79 -2.05 -5.53
N ALA A 115 25.52 -1.42 -6.46
CA ALA A 115 25.06 -0.35 -7.35
C ALA A 115 23.93 -0.75 -8.34
N GLU A 116 23.35 -1.94 -8.18
CA GLU A 116 22.36 -2.56 -9.07
C GLU A 116 21.08 -3.00 -8.34
N GLU A 117 20.92 -2.69 -7.05
CA GLU A 117 19.67 -3.02 -6.35
C GLU A 117 18.57 -2.03 -6.74
N SER A 118 17.58 -2.54 -7.46
CA SER A 118 16.41 -1.76 -7.85
C SER A 118 15.60 -1.33 -6.62
N TYR A 119 14.93 -0.17 -6.69
CA TYR A 119 14.10 0.34 -5.59
C TYR A 119 13.03 -0.67 -5.14
N SER A 120 12.59 -1.56 -6.03
CA SER A 120 11.69 -2.67 -5.73
C SER A 120 12.30 -3.69 -4.75
N GLN A 121 13.59 -3.97 -4.86
CA GLN A 121 14.31 -4.86 -3.93
C GLN A 121 14.47 -4.22 -2.55
N LYS A 122 14.84 -2.93 -2.50
CA LYS A 122 14.93 -2.19 -1.23
C LYS A 122 13.59 -2.11 -0.52
N LEU A 123 12.51 -1.86 -1.26
CA LEU A 123 11.16 -1.89 -0.71
C LEU A 123 10.85 -3.27 -0.14
N THR A 124 11.14 -4.35 -0.86
CA THR A 124 10.91 -5.73 -0.39
C THR A 124 11.70 -6.05 0.88
N GLN A 125 12.95 -5.58 0.99
CA GLN A 125 13.77 -5.76 2.19
C GLN A 125 13.23 -4.96 3.38
N LEU A 126 12.76 -3.73 3.15
CA LEU A 126 12.11 -2.91 4.17
C LEU A 126 10.84 -3.58 4.70
N LEU A 127 10.02 -4.16 3.80
CA LEU A 127 8.82 -4.90 4.20
C LEU A 127 9.14 -6.13 5.06
N LYS A 128 10.21 -6.87 4.70
CA LYS A 128 10.68 -8.01 5.50
C LYS A 128 11.20 -7.55 6.86
N PHE A 129 11.95 -6.46 6.90
CA PHE A 129 12.45 -5.88 8.15
C PHE A 129 11.32 -5.46 9.08
N LEU A 130 10.32 -4.73 8.56
CA LEU A 130 9.15 -4.33 9.34
C LEU A 130 8.37 -5.54 9.88
N LYS A 131 8.26 -6.61 9.10
CA LYS A 131 7.60 -7.83 9.54
C LYS A 131 8.33 -8.48 10.72
N LEU A 132 9.67 -8.56 10.65
CA LEU A 132 10.48 -9.13 11.73
C LEU A 132 10.38 -8.29 13.01
N GLU A 133 10.46 -6.96 12.89
CA GLU A 133 10.38 -6.05 14.04
C GLU A 133 9.01 -6.08 14.75
N VAL A 134 7.96 -6.53 14.06
CA VAL A 134 6.61 -6.69 14.61
C VAL A 134 6.41 -8.07 15.25
N GLU A 135 7.17 -9.08 14.81
CA GLU A 135 7.15 -10.45 15.35
C GLU A 135 8.04 -10.63 16.61
N ASP A 136 9.01 -9.73 16.85
CA ASP A 136 9.90 -9.67 18.06
C ASP A 136 9.29 -8.89 19.27
#